data_AF-A0A9N7N784-F1
#
_entry.id   AF-A0A9N7N784-F1
#
_cell.length_a   1.000
_cell.length_b   1.000
_cell.length_c   1.000
_cell.angle_alpha   90.00
_cell.angle_beta   90.00
_cell.angle_gamma   90.00
#
_symmetry.space_group_name_H-M   'P 1'
#
loop_
_entity.id
_entity.type
_entity.pdbx_description
1 polymer ?
#
loop_
_entity_poly.entity_id
_entity_poly.type
_entity_poly.pdbx_seq_one_letter_code
_entity_poly.pdbx_strand_id
1 'polypeptide(L)'
;MRQFTEGKEIIRPGVTKFASAFLTLNSILEKKDELRKMVVHSKWDTLREVKSKKGKDATATMMNPDFWKAVKMCLKVFEPLVKVLRLVYGDVKPSMGFLFGELVKAKREIKQAYGNVESRYKDVMDIIEKKMKGRLDSPLHVSAYLLNPYYSYSDNSIFDDGTITEGFITYVETFYHDDEDKQDQAVNIELRKFQNREGPFSKKLARTSHNFDYNLGNLVLHISPLNN
;
A
#
# COMPACT_ATOMS: atom_id res chain seq x y z
N MET A 1 -22.15 4.89 -23.96
CA MET A 1 -21.43 4.87 -22.66
C MET A 1 -22.33 5.31 -21.51
N ARG A 2 -22.71 6.59 -21.38
CA ARG A 2 -23.56 7.08 -20.25
C ARG A 2 -24.84 6.27 -20.01
N GLN A 3 -25.50 5.81 -21.07
CA GLN A 3 -26.69 4.96 -20.97
C GLN A 3 -26.42 3.63 -20.25
N PHE A 4 -25.24 3.04 -20.44
CA PHE A 4 -24.89 1.72 -19.89
C PHE A 4 -24.25 1.83 -18.52
N THR A 5 -23.67 2.98 -18.17
CA THR A 5 -23.02 3.24 -16.88
C THR A 5 -23.88 4.06 -15.93
N GLU A 6 -25.18 4.23 -16.20
CA GLU A 6 -26.11 5.04 -15.40
C GLU A 6 -25.62 6.48 -15.17
N GLY A 7 -24.96 7.07 -16.17
CA GLY A 7 -24.35 8.40 -16.06
C GLY A 7 -23.07 8.46 -15.21
N LYS A 8 -22.66 7.37 -14.57
CA LYS A 8 -21.41 7.32 -13.78
C LYS A 8 -20.19 7.44 -14.69
N GLU A 9 -19.28 8.33 -14.32
CA GLU A 9 -18.04 8.54 -15.06
C GLU A 9 -17.06 7.36 -14.88
N ILE A 10 -16.28 7.12 -15.95
CA ILE A 10 -15.20 6.12 -15.93
C ILE A 10 -13.93 6.73 -15.36
N ILE A 11 -13.59 7.93 -15.80
CA ILE A 11 -12.40 8.65 -15.32
C ILE A 11 -12.68 9.11 -13.89
N ARG A 12 -11.74 8.80 -12.99
CA ARG A 12 -11.79 9.24 -11.60
C ARG A 12 -10.55 10.07 -11.32
N PRO A 13 -10.66 11.42 -11.27
CA PRO A 13 -9.52 12.26 -10.95
C PRO A 13 -9.10 12.04 -9.49
N GLY A 14 -7.80 11.92 -9.26
CA GLY A 14 -7.17 11.95 -7.94
C GLY A 14 -6.17 13.09 -7.85
N VAL A 15 -5.73 13.38 -6.62
CA VAL A 15 -4.79 14.49 -6.32
C VAL A 15 -3.48 14.35 -7.08
N THR A 16 -3.05 13.12 -7.36
CA THR A 16 -1.84 12.83 -8.15
C THR A 16 -2.18 12.08 -9.43
N LYS A 17 -1.33 12.21 -10.46
CA LYS A 17 -1.45 11.44 -11.71
C LYS A 17 -1.52 9.93 -11.46
N PHE A 18 -0.77 9.45 -10.46
CA PHE A 18 -0.79 8.04 -10.04
C PHE A 18 -2.14 7.63 -9.45
N ALA A 19 -2.69 8.42 -8.52
CA ALA A 19 -4.01 8.17 -7.96
C ALA A 19 -5.09 8.19 -9.05
N SER A 20 -5.05 9.16 -9.98
CA SER A 20 -5.97 9.23 -11.13
C SER A 20 -5.91 7.97 -11.99
N ALA A 21 -4.71 7.47 -12.31
CA ALA A 21 -4.54 6.27 -13.11
C ALA A 21 -5.11 5.03 -12.41
N PHE A 22 -4.80 4.84 -11.11
CA PHE A 22 -5.32 3.72 -10.33
C PHE A 22 -6.85 3.76 -10.20
N LEU A 23 -7.42 4.92 -9.82
CA LEU A 23 -8.85 5.08 -9.64
C LEU A 23 -9.62 4.90 -10.95
N THR A 24 -9.07 5.39 -12.06
CA THR A 24 -9.66 5.19 -13.39
C THR A 24 -9.61 3.72 -13.79
N LEU A 25 -8.50 3.02 -13.55
CA LEU A 25 -8.39 1.58 -13.84
C LEU A 25 -9.37 0.76 -13.00
N ASN A 26 -9.53 1.11 -11.72
CA ASN A 26 -10.50 0.47 -10.83
C ASN A 26 -11.94 0.72 -11.30
N SER A 27 -12.26 1.96 -11.69
CA SER A 27 -13.57 2.34 -12.24
C SER A 27 -13.90 1.60 -13.56
N ILE A 28 -12.89 1.38 -14.41
CA ILE A 28 -13.02 0.57 -15.63
C ILE A 28 -13.38 -0.88 -15.27
N LEU A 29 -12.70 -1.47 -14.28
CA LEU A 29 -12.96 -2.84 -13.83
C LEU A 29 -14.35 -2.99 -13.18
N GLU A 30 -14.75 -2.03 -12.33
CA GLU A 30 -16.09 -2.00 -11.72
C GLU A 30 -17.20 -1.97 -12.76
N LYS A 31 -16.97 -1.30 -13.89
CA LYS A 31 -17.94 -1.15 -14.99
C LYS A 31 -17.76 -2.19 -16.10
N LYS A 32 -17.01 -3.27 -15.85
CA LYS A 32 -16.65 -4.26 -16.87
C LYS A 32 -17.87 -4.80 -17.60
N ASP A 33 -18.91 -5.18 -16.87
CA ASP A 33 -20.07 -5.85 -17.47
C ASP A 33 -20.96 -4.88 -18.25
N GLU A 34 -21.10 -3.64 -17.77
CA GLU A 34 -21.76 -2.53 -18.46
C GLU A 34 -21.04 -2.21 -19.77
N LEU A 35 -19.70 -2.15 -19.72
CA LEU A 35 -18.85 -1.92 -20.87
C LEU A 35 -18.96 -3.05 -21.90
N ARG A 36 -18.98 -4.31 -21.45
CA ARG A 36 -19.19 -5.47 -22.35
C ARG A 36 -20.58 -5.45 -22.98
N LYS A 37 -21.63 -5.17 -22.19
CA LYS A 37 -23.00 -5.00 -22.70
C LYS A 37 -23.09 -3.88 -23.73
N MET A 38 -22.36 -2.79 -23.53
CA MET A 38 -22.33 -1.67 -24.47
C MET A 38 -21.81 -2.08 -25.84
N VAL A 39 -20.68 -2.82 -25.91
CA VAL A 39 -20.04 -3.14 -27.19
C VAL A 39 -20.72 -4.24 -27.99
N VAL A 40 -21.61 -5.00 -27.37
CA VAL A 40 -22.42 -6.03 -28.07
C VAL A 40 -23.85 -5.54 -28.39
N HIS A 41 -24.22 -4.34 -27.96
CA HIS A 41 -25.55 -3.81 -28.26
C HIS A 41 -25.62 -3.32 -29.71
N SER A 42 -26.72 -3.60 -30.41
CA SER A 42 -26.97 -3.16 -31.79
C SER A 42 -26.68 -1.68 -32.10
N LYS A 43 -26.88 -0.77 -31.12
CA LYS A 43 -26.58 0.66 -31.26
C LYS A 43 -25.08 0.94 -31.40
N TRP A 44 -24.22 0.09 -30.85
CA TRP A 44 -22.76 0.21 -30.95
C TRP A 44 -22.32 0.18 -32.41
N ASP A 45 -22.78 -0.79 -33.19
CA ASP A 45 -22.40 -0.97 -34.60
C ASP A 45 -22.89 0.14 -35.53
N THR A 46 -23.91 0.89 -35.10
CA THR A 46 -24.41 2.06 -35.84
C THR A 46 -23.48 3.26 -35.75
N LEU A 47 -22.58 3.30 -34.75
CA LEU A 47 -21.67 4.43 -34.54
C LEU A 47 -20.60 4.46 -35.63
N ARG A 48 -20.26 5.66 -36.13
CA ARG A 48 -19.20 5.81 -37.14
C ARG A 48 -17.82 5.55 -36.53
N GLU A 49 -17.65 5.94 -35.28
CA GLU A 49 -16.40 5.89 -34.53
C GLU A 49 -15.92 4.46 -34.31
N VAL A 50 -16.84 3.51 -34.11
CA VAL A 50 -16.49 2.09 -33.88
C VAL A 50 -15.95 1.42 -35.13
N LYS A 51 -16.27 1.95 -36.32
CA LYS A 51 -15.76 1.45 -37.61
C LYS A 51 -14.32 1.86 -37.89
N SER A 52 -13.83 2.89 -37.20
CA SER A 52 -12.42 3.29 -37.25
C SER A 52 -11.51 2.20 -36.66
N LYS A 53 -10.23 2.20 -37.02
CA LYS A 53 -9.24 1.28 -36.42
C LYS A 53 -9.27 1.33 -34.88
N LYS A 54 -9.23 2.54 -34.31
CA LYS A 54 -9.29 2.75 -32.84
C LYS A 54 -10.56 2.19 -32.21
N GLY A 55 -11.71 2.31 -32.89
CA GLY A 55 -12.99 1.79 -32.42
C GLY A 55 -13.05 0.26 -32.42
N LYS A 56 -12.52 -0.37 -33.47
CA LYS A 56 -12.36 -1.82 -33.55
C LYS A 56 -11.42 -2.35 -32.47
N ASP A 57 -10.28 -1.69 -32.26
CA ASP A 57 -9.29 -2.05 -31.24
C ASP A 57 -9.89 -1.94 -29.82
N ALA A 58 -10.65 -0.87 -29.55
CA ALA A 58 -11.37 -0.70 -28.28
C ALA A 58 -12.41 -1.80 -28.05
N THR A 59 -13.20 -2.14 -29.07
CA THR A 59 -14.18 -3.24 -29.01
C THR A 59 -13.49 -4.57 -28.71
N ALA A 60 -12.40 -4.88 -29.41
CA ALA A 60 -11.61 -6.09 -29.18
C ALA A 60 -11.04 -6.15 -27.77
N THR A 61 -10.51 -5.03 -27.26
CA THR A 61 -9.97 -4.92 -25.89
C THR A 61 -11.06 -5.16 -24.85
N MET A 62 -12.24 -4.57 -25.02
CA MET A 62 -13.37 -4.73 -24.08
C MET A 62 -13.90 -6.16 -24.04
N MET A 63 -13.79 -6.91 -25.14
CA MET A 63 -14.19 -8.31 -25.21
C MET A 63 -13.09 -9.29 -24.79
N ASN A 64 -11.84 -8.85 -24.71
CA ASN A 64 -10.69 -9.70 -24.40
C ASN A 64 -10.65 -10.10 -22.90
N PRO A 65 -10.80 -11.39 -22.55
CA PRO A 65 -10.73 -11.85 -21.16
C PRO A 65 -9.36 -11.62 -20.52
N ASP A 66 -8.27 -11.73 -21.28
CA ASP A 66 -6.90 -11.56 -20.78
C ASP A 66 -6.62 -10.10 -20.43
N PHE A 67 -7.19 -9.15 -21.19
CA PHE A 67 -7.15 -7.74 -20.82
C PHE A 67 -7.72 -7.52 -19.41
N TRP A 68 -8.92 -8.05 -19.14
CA TRP A 68 -9.56 -7.90 -17.83
C TRP A 68 -8.79 -8.62 -16.71
N LYS A 69 -8.19 -9.77 -17.02
CA LYS A 69 -7.32 -10.49 -16.09
C LYS A 69 -6.07 -9.66 -15.76
N ALA A 70 -5.46 -9.03 -16.75
CA ALA A 70 -4.33 -8.13 -16.58
C ALA A 70 -4.71 -6.90 -15.76
N VAL A 71 -5.84 -6.23 -16.07
CA VAL A 71 -6.36 -5.10 -15.29
C VAL A 71 -6.56 -5.48 -13.82
N LYS A 72 -7.19 -6.62 -13.54
CA LYS A 72 -7.38 -7.12 -12.17
C LYS A 72 -6.06 -7.41 -11.47
N MET A 73 -5.08 -7.97 -12.19
CA MET A 73 -3.73 -8.20 -11.65
C MET A 73 -3.03 -6.88 -11.31
N CYS A 74 -3.04 -5.90 -12.22
CA CYS A 74 -2.48 -4.58 -11.98
C CYS A 74 -3.08 -3.95 -10.72
N LEU A 75 -4.40 -3.95 -10.57
CA LEU A 75 -5.06 -3.40 -9.38
C LEU A 75 -4.61 -4.10 -8.10
N LYS A 76 -4.54 -5.44 -8.09
CA LYS A 76 -4.05 -6.21 -6.94
C LYS A 76 -2.60 -5.88 -6.55
N VAL A 77 -1.74 -5.61 -7.53
CA VAL A 77 -0.32 -5.29 -7.30
C VAL A 77 -0.13 -3.85 -6.83
N PHE A 78 -0.91 -2.90 -7.38
CA PHE A 78 -0.77 -1.48 -7.05
C PHE A 78 -1.55 -1.06 -5.81
N GLU A 79 -2.65 -1.74 -5.45
CA GLU A 79 -3.47 -1.40 -4.29
C GLU A 79 -2.66 -1.31 -2.97
N PRO A 80 -1.77 -2.26 -2.64
CA PRO A 80 -0.96 -2.16 -1.43
C PRO A 80 -0.04 -0.94 -1.43
N LEU A 81 0.54 -0.58 -2.59
CA LEU A 81 1.38 0.61 -2.73
C LEU A 81 0.57 1.90 -2.62
N VAL A 82 -0.66 1.93 -3.15
CA VAL A 82 -1.58 3.06 -2.99
C VAL A 82 -1.91 3.27 -1.50
N LYS A 83 -2.11 2.20 -0.73
CA LYS A 83 -2.34 2.29 0.72
C LYS A 83 -1.15 2.90 1.45
N VAL A 84 0.08 2.47 1.14
CA VAL A 84 1.32 3.05 1.70
C VAL A 84 1.44 4.54 1.34
N LEU A 85 1.20 4.90 0.08
CA LEU A 85 1.28 6.31 -0.33
C LEU A 85 0.24 7.16 0.41
N ARG A 86 -1.00 6.69 0.53
CA ARG A 86 -2.05 7.41 1.28
C ARG A 86 -1.70 7.60 2.75
N LEU A 87 -1.00 6.66 3.38
CA LEU A 87 -0.52 6.83 4.75
C LEU A 87 0.44 8.04 4.86
N VAL A 88 1.32 8.24 3.88
CA VAL A 88 2.26 9.37 3.88
C VAL A 88 1.57 10.70 3.56
N TYR A 89 0.58 10.69 2.67
CA TYR A 89 -0.19 11.89 2.29
C TYR A 89 -1.36 12.22 3.22
N GLY A 90 -1.67 11.35 4.19
CA GLY A 90 -2.81 11.55 5.08
C GLY A 90 -2.46 12.48 6.24
N ASP A 91 -3.09 13.65 6.29
CA ASP A 91 -2.83 14.70 7.30
C ASP A 91 -3.24 14.33 8.75
N VAL A 92 -3.73 13.11 8.99
CA VAL A 92 -4.52 12.80 10.20
C VAL A 92 -3.70 12.10 11.31
N LYS A 93 -2.61 11.36 11.00
CA LYS A 93 -1.88 10.58 12.03
C LYS A 93 -0.37 10.48 11.77
N PRO A 94 0.48 10.31 12.82
CA PRO A 94 1.91 10.11 12.66
C PRO A 94 2.19 8.84 11.85
N SER A 95 2.69 9.02 10.62
CA SER A 95 2.92 7.95 9.65
C SER A 95 4.23 7.18 9.88
N MET A 96 5.21 7.80 10.56
CA MET A 96 6.58 7.29 10.68
C MET A 96 6.66 5.88 11.30
N GLY A 97 5.95 5.63 12.41
CA GLY A 97 5.94 4.31 13.07
C GLY A 97 5.18 3.22 12.30
N PHE A 98 4.40 3.59 11.29
CA PHE A 98 3.62 2.65 10.46
C PHE A 98 4.17 2.46 9.06
N LEU A 99 4.98 3.41 8.57
CA LEU A 99 5.39 3.47 7.17
C LEU A 99 6.17 2.22 6.73
N PHE A 100 7.19 1.84 7.50
CA PHE A 100 7.99 0.66 7.17
C PHE A 100 7.17 -0.63 7.31
N GLY A 101 6.34 -0.75 8.35
CA GLY A 101 5.46 -1.91 8.54
C GLY A 101 4.42 -2.10 7.44
N GLU A 102 3.75 -1.02 7.00
CA GLU A 102 2.83 -1.07 5.86
C GLU A 102 3.57 -1.36 4.54
N LEU A 103 4.83 -0.95 4.40
CA LEU A 103 5.65 -1.31 3.24
C LEU A 103 6.02 -2.79 3.23
N VAL A 104 6.41 -3.36 4.38
CA VAL A 104 6.64 -4.82 4.56
C VAL A 104 5.37 -5.60 4.21
N LYS A 105 4.22 -5.16 4.72
CA LYS A 105 2.90 -5.74 4.39
C LYS A 105 2.58 -5.62 2.90
N ALA A 106 2.83 -4.47 2.27
CA ALA A 106 2.61 -4.27 0.85
C ALA A 106 3.46 -5.23 0.00
N LYS A 107 4.75 -5.39 0.35
CA LYS A 107 5.64 -6.38 -0.30
C LYS A 107 5.05 -7.79 -0.20
N ARG A 108 4.55 -8.20 0.97
CA ARG A 108 3.89 -9.50 1.17
C ARG A 108 2.62 -9.65 0.33
N GLU A 109 1.74 -8.66 0.30
CA GLU A 109 0.49 -8.70 -0.48
C GLU A 109 0.77 -8.79 -1.99
N ILE A 110 1.81 -8.09 -2.50
CA ILE A 110 2.23 -8.19 -3.90
C ILE A 110 2.79 -9.60 -4.21
N LYS A 111 3.63 -10.18 -3.34
CA LYS A 111 4.11 -11.57 -3.52
C LYS A 111 2.93 -12.54 -3.61
N GLN A 112 1.94 -12.39 -2.73
CA GLN A 112 0.72 -13.19 -2.75
C GLN A 112 -0.11 -12.99 -4.02
N ALA A 113 -0.21 -11.76 -4.55
CA ALA A 113 -0.91 -11.48 -5.79
C ALA A 113 -0.31 -12.26 -6.99
N TYR A 114 1.00 -12.47 -6.97
CA TYR A 114 1.72 -13.30 -7.95
C TYR A 114 1.77 -14.81 -7.60
N GLY A 115 1.03 -15.24 -6.57
CA GLY A 115 0.97 -16.63 -6.13
C GLY A 115 2.23 -17.11 -5.40
N ASN A 116 2.99 -16.18 -4.82
CA ASN A 116 4.28 -16.43 -4.15
C ASN A 116 5.34 -17.09 -5.05
N VAL A 117 5.22 -16.96 -6.37
CA VAL A 117 6.21 -17.45 -7.33
C VAL A 117 7.25 -16.36 -7.57
N GLU A 118 8.47 -16.55 -7.08
CA GLU A 118 9.53 -15.52 -7.11
C GLU A 118 9.78 -14.95 -8.50
N SER A 119 9.91 -15.81 -9.52
CA SER A 119 10.13 -15.39 -10.91
C SER A 119 9.05 -14.46 -11.49
N ARG A 120 7.87 -14.39 -10.86
CA ARG A 120 6.77 -13.52 -11.28
C ARG A 120 6.75 -12.17 -10.59
N TYR A 121 7.31 -12.05 -9.39
CA TYR A 121 7.30 -10.81 -8.61
C TYR A 121 8.68 -10.15 -8.47
N LYS A 122 9.77 -10.85 -8.82
CA LYS A 122 11.15 -10.40 -8.60
C LYS A 122 11.39 -8.97 -9.10
N ASP A 123 11.06 -8.69 -10.36
CA ASP A 123 11.27 -7.36 -10.95
C ASP A 123 10.50 -6.26 -10.21
N VAL A 124 9.29 -6.57 -9.74
CA VAL A 124 8.49 -5.63 -8.95
C VAL A 124 9.12 -5.40 -7.59
N MET A 125 9.62 -6.46 -6.94
CA MET A 125 10.34 -6.33 -5.67
C MET A 125 11.62 -5.52 -5.85
N ASP A 126 12.43 -5.78 -6.87
CA ASP A 126 13.68 -5.07 -7.14
C ASP A 126 13.44 -3.57 -7.35
N ILE A 127 12.35 -3.19 -8.02
CA ILE A 127 11.93 -1.79 -8.14
C ILE A 127 11.57 -1.20 -6.77
N ILE A 128 10.83 -1.93 -5.94
CA ILE A 128 10.46 -1.47 -4.59
C ILE A 128 11.71 -1.30 -3.72
N GLU A 129 12.58 -2.31 -3.66
CA GLU A 129 13.84 -2.26 -2.89
C GLU A 129 14.70 -1.06 -3.34
N LYS A 130 14.87 -0.89 -4.65
CA LYS A 130 15.63 0.23 -5.20
C LYS A 130 15.03 1.59 -4.84
N LYS A 131 13.71 1.70 -4.76
CA LYS A 131 13.02 2.96 -4.44
C LYS A 131 13.00 3.25 -2.94
N MET A 132 13.00 2.23 -2.09
CA MET A 132 13.04 2.39 -0.65
C MET A 132 14.45 2.63 -0.11
N LYS A 133 15.48 2.07 -0.76
CA LYS A 133 16.87 2.09 -0.29
C LYS A 133 17.38 3.48 0.10
N GLY A 134 17.88 3.59 1.33
CA GLY A 134 18.39 4.82 1.95
C GLY A 134 17.32 5.87 2.24
N ARG A 135 16.03 5.53 2.12
CA ARG A 135 14.93 6.49 2.26
C ARG A 135 13.89 5.99 3.25
N LEU A 136 13.17 4.95 2.87
CA LEU A 136 12.08 4.38 3.67
C LEU A 136 12.56 3.23 4.56
N ASP A 137 13.78 2.76 4.36
CA ASP A 137 14.49 1.75 5.15
C ASP A 137 15.63 2.37 5.99
N SER A 138 15.57 3.68 6.24
CA SER A 138 16.57 4.32 7.09
C SER A 138 16.48 3.82 8.54
N PRO A 139 17.57 3.93 9.33
CA PRO A 139 17.59 3.57 10.75
C PRO A 139 16.40 4.13 11.53
N LEU A 140 15.99 5.37 11.24
CA LEU A 140 14.82 6.01 11.84
C LEU A 140 13.50 5.25 11.55
N HIS A 141 13.24 4.88 10.31
CA HIS A 141 12.00 4.19 9.93
C HIS A 141 11.98 2.75 10.46
N VAL A 142 13.11 2.06 10.40
CA VAL A 142 13.27 0.70 10.91
C VAL A 142 13.11 0.68 12.44
N SER A 143 13.72 1.63 13.14
CA SER A 143 13.55 1.80 14.60
C SER A 143 12.12 2.11 14.98
N ALA A 144 11.46 3.00 14.23
CA ALA A 144 10.08 3.35 14.48
C ALA A 144 9.14 2.13 14.30
N TYR A 145 9.47 1.21 13.38
CA TYR A 145 8.78 -0.07 13.23
C TYR A 145 9.04 -1.01 14.41
N LEU A 146 10.31 -1.21 14.80
CA LEU A 146 10.70 -2.03 15.95
C LEU A 146 10.05 -1.56 17.25
N LEU A 147 9.96 -0.25 17.46
CA LEU A 147 9.40 0.34 18.67
C LEU A 147 7.88 0.53 18.62
N ASN A 148 7.20 0.07 17.57
CA ASN A 148 5.76 0.17 17.47
C ASN A 148 5.07 -1.08 18.03
N PRO A 149 4.35 -0.99 19.18
CA PRO A 149 3.64 -2.11 19.78
C PRO A 149 2.64 -2.80 18.82
N TYR A 150 2.08 -2.06 17.86
CA TYR A 150 1.16 -2.64 16.88
C TYR A 150 1.81 -3.78 16.08
N TYR A 151 3.09 -3.64 15.73
CA TYR A 151 3.83 -4.66 15.00
C TYR A 151 4.58 -5.59 15.95
N SER A 152 5.47 -5.06 16.79
CA SER A 152 6.42 -5.86 17.56
C SER A 152 5.77 -6.70 18.66
N TYR A 153 4.59 -6.33 19.16
CA TYR A 153 3.84 -7.18 20.11
C TYR A 153 2.89 -8.16 19.44
N SER A 154 2.62 -7.97 18.14
CA SER A 154 1.86 -8.91 17.30
C SER A 154 2.78 -9.96 16.69
N ASP A 155 4.03 -9.59 16.41
CA ASP A 155 5.07 -10.47 15.87
C ASP A 155 6.40 -10.21 16.60
N ASN A 156 6.68 -11.04 17.61
CA ASN A 156 7.89 -10.92 18.40
C ASN A 156 9.17 -11.23 17.59
N SER A 157 9.08 -11.88 16.42
CA SER A 157 10.26 -12.17 15.60
C SER A 157 10.95 -10.92 15.06
N ILE A 158 10.25 -9.77 15.09
CA ILE A 158 10.81 -8.45 14.76
C ILE A 158 12.00 -8.10 15.66
N PHE A 159 12.00 -8.53 16.93
CA PHE A 159 13.12 -8.31 17.84
C PHE A 159 14.34 -9.19 17.52
N ASP A 160 14.13 -10.31 16.82
CA ASP A 160 15.17 -11.27 16.46
C ASP A 160 15.73 -11.02 15.04
N ASP A 161 15.15 -10.09 14.28
CA ASP A 161 15.61 -9.72 12.94
C ASP A 161 16.88 -8.86 13.03
N GLY A 162 18.00 -9.42 12.57
CA GLY A 162 19.31 -8.75 12.64
C GLY A 162 19.37 -7.42 11.90
N THR A 163 18.68 -7.28 10.76
CA THR A 163 18.64 -6.02 10.01
C THR A 163 17.85 -4.96 10.76
N ILE A 164 16.77 -5.35 11.44
CA ILE A 164 15.96 -4.43 12.24
C ILE A 164 16.73 -3.98 13.48
N THR A 165 17.35 -4.91 14.18
CA THR A 165 18.12 -4.62 15.40
C THR A 165 19.37 -3.79 15.10
N GLU A 166 20.10 -4.07 14.02
CA GLU A 166 21.22 -3.24 13.56
C GLU A 166 20.73 -1.82 13.22
N GLY A 167 19.61 -1.69 12.51
CA GLY A 167 18.99 -0.40 12.21
C GLY A 167 18.62 0.39 13.47
N PHE A 168 18.19 -0.28 14.53
CA PHE A 168 17.94 0.36 15.82
C PHE A 168 19.20 0.82 16.52
N ILE A 169 20.25 -0.01 16.55
CA ILE A 169 21.54 0.37 17.14
C ILE A 169 22.11 1.59 16.42
N THR A 170 22.15 1.59 15.09
CA THR A 170 22.61 2.75 14.30
C THR A 170 21.80 4.01 14.59
N TYR A 171 20.47 3.88 14.77
CA TYR A 171 19.63 5.01 15.15
C TYR A 171 20.00 5.56 16.53
N VAL A 172 20.18 4.68 17.52
CA VAL A 172 20.55 5.08 18.89
C VAL A 172 21.92 5.75 18.93
N GLU A 173 22.93 5.18 18.26
CA GLU A 173 24.28 5.76 18.14
C GLU A 173 24.24 7.16 17.49
N THR A 174 23.39 7.33 16.48
CA THR A 174 23.22 8.63 15.82
C THR A 174 22.48 9.64 16.71
N PHE A 175 21.48 9.19 17.45
CA PHE A 175 20.62 10.08 18.26
C PHE A 175 21.30 10.51 19.57
N TYR A 176 21.99 9.59 20.25
CA TYR A 176 22.78 9.84 21.45
C TYR A 176 24.27 9.87 21.11
N HIS A 177 24.64 10.68 20.11
CA HIS A 177 26.02 10.83 19.67
C HIS A 177 26.94 11.19 20.85
N ASP A 178 28.07 10.47 20.97
CA ASP A 178 29.07 10.59 22.05
C ASP A 178 28.55 10.38 23.50
N ASP A 179 27.38 9.75 23.68
CA ASP A 179 26.81 9.44 25.01
C ASP A 179 26.66 7.91 25.17
N GLU A 180 27.78 7.24 25.42
CA GLU A 180 27.86 5.78 25.54
C GLU A 180 26.92 5.23 26.64
N ASP A 181 26.77 5.97 27.75
CA ASP A 181 25.88 5.58 28.86
C ASP A 181 24.41 5.55 28.39
N LYS A 182 23.95 6.55 27.65
CA LYS A 182 22.58 6.55 27.10
C LYS A 182 22.40 5.52 25.99
N GLN A 183 23.43 5.28 25.18
CA GLN A 183 23.38 4.25 24.14
C GLN A 183 23.21 2.86 24.77
N ASP A 184 24.03 2.52 25.77
CA ASP A 184 23.93 1.25 26.52
C ASP A 184 22.56 1.12 27.20
N GLN A 185 22.12 2.18 27.90
CA GLN A 185 20.82 2.18 28.56
C GLN A 185 19.68 1.94 27.55
N ALA A 186 19.72 2.56 26.37
CA ALA A 186 18.66 2.41 25.37
C ALA A 186 18.66 1.00 24.74
N VAL A 187 19.82 0.50 24.32
CA VAL A 187 19.94 -0.78 23.58
C VAL A 187 19.83 -1.97 24.51
N ASN A 188 20.56 -1.98 25.61
CA ASN A 188 20.72 -3.16 26.44
C ASN A 188 19.70 -3.26 27.59
N ILE A 189 19.11 -2.13 28.00
CA ILE A 189 18.18 -2.08 29.14
C ILE A 189 16.76 -1.75 28.69
N GLU A 190 16.52 -0.58 28.10
CA GLU A 190 15.16 -0.12 27.78
C GLU A 190 14.50 -0.92 26.65
N LEU A 191 15.24 -1.32 25.61
CA LEU A 191 14.70 -2.18 24.55
C LEU A 191 14.22 -3.53 25.10
N ARG A 192 14.97 -4.14 26.04
CA ARG A 192 14.57 -5.41 26.68
C ARG A 192 13.31 -5.25 27.53
N LYS A 193 13.21 -4.15 28.30
CA LYS A 193 11.97 -3.84 29.04
C LYS A 193 10.79 -3.65 28.10
N PHE A 194 10.99 -2.99 26.96
CA PHE A 194 9.96 -2.84 25.95
C PHE A 194 9.53 -4.19 25.37
N GLN A 195 10.49 -5.04 24.97
CA GLN A 195 10.24 -6.39 24.44
C GLN A 195 9.46 -7.26 25.43
N ASN A 196 9.89 -7.28 26.70
CA ASN A 196 9.27 -8.07 27.76
C ASN A 196 8.00 -7.43 28.33
N ARG A 197 7.63 -6.22 27.88
CA ARG A 197 6.50 -5.43 28.37
C ARG A 197 6.58 -5.18 29.87
N GLU A 198 7.75 -4.81 30.36
CA GLU A 198 8.04 -4.55 31.76
C GLU A 198 7.77 -3.09 32.15
N GLY A 199 7.60 -2.85 33.45
CA GLY A 199 7.46 -1.51 34.00
C GLY A 199 6.32 -0.71 33.36
N PRO A 200 6.55 0.52 32.87
CA PRO A 200 5.54 1.32 32.17
C PRO A 200 4.93 0.65 30.93
N PHE A 201 5.68 -0.20 30.21
CA PHE A 201 5.21 -0.90 29.02
C PHE A 201 4.20 -2.01 29.34
N SER A 202 4.14 -2.46 30.59
CA SER A 202 3.14 -3.44 31.06
C SER A 202 1.74 -2.83 31.20
N LYS A 203 1.63 -1.50 31.29
CA LYS A 203 0.36 -0.82 31.63
C LYS A 203 -0.68 -0.99 30.53
N LYS A 204 -1.96 -1.03 30.91
CA LYS A 204 -3.10 -1.18 29.99
C LYS A 204 -3.04 -0.19 28.82
N LEU A 205 -2.67 1.06 29.08
CA LEU A 205 -2.53 2.10 28.05
C LEU A 205 -1.53 1.71 26.95
N ALA A 206 -0.35 1.20 27.32
CA ALA A 206 0.66 0.73 26.39
C ALA A 206 0.20 -0.54 25.64
N ARG A 207 -0.54 -1.43 26.31
CA ARG A 207 -1.11 -2.64 25.69
C ARG A 207 -2.19 -2.31 24.67
N THR A 208 -3.04 -1.31 24.93
CA THR A 208 -4.10 -0.92 23.98
C THR A 208 -3.58 -0.30 22.69
N SER A 209 -2.30 0.09 22.62
CA SER A 209 -1.68 0.61 21.40
C SER A 209 -1.61 -0.42 20.26
N HIS A 210 -1.69 -1.73 20.54
CA HIS A 210 -1.85 -2.74 19.47
C HIS A 210 -3.29 -2.84 18.94
N ASN A 211 -4.28 -2.33 19.70
CA ASN A 211 -5.72 -2.40 19.38
C ASN A 211 -6.19 -1.18 18.57
N PHE A 212 -5.26 -0.35 18.08
CA PHE A 212 -5.63 0.66 17.11
C PHE A 212 -6.24 -0.04 15.91
N ASP A 213 -7.55 0.15 15.71
CA ASP A 213 -8.26 -0.26 14.50
C ASP A 213 -7.74 0.61 13.36
N TYR A 214 -6.55 0.27 12.89
CA TYR A 214 -5.82 0.96 11.84
C TYR A 214 -6.39 0.50 10.50
N ASN A 215 -7.62 0.94 10.24
CA ASN A 215 -8.38 0.50 9.09
C ASN A 215 -8.28 1.52 7.95
N LEU A 216 -7.19 1.46 7.18
CA LEU A 216 -7.07 2.17 5.89
C LEU A 216 -8.17 1.78 4.88
N GLY A 217 -8.89 0.67 5.12
CA GLY A 217 -9.90 0.09 4.22
C GLY A 217 -11.19 0.90 4.09
N ASN A 218 -11.62 1.63 5.13
CA ASN A 218 -12.88 2.40 5.05
C ASN A 218 -12.80 3.65 4.16
N LEU A 219 -11.59 4.04 3.72
CA LEU A 219 -11.36 5.11 2.73
C LEU A 219 -11.21 4.59 1.29
N VAL A 220 -11.36 3.29 1.06
CA VAL A 220 -11.27 2.69 -0.28
C VAL A 220 -12.56 2.89 -1.08
N LEU A 221 -13.71 3.05 -0.42
CA LEU A 221 -15.03 3.17 -1.08
C LEU A 221 -15.72 4.54 -0.95
N HIS A 222 -15.18 5.46 -0.16
CA HIS A 222 -15.71 6.83 -0.01
C HIS A 222 -14.65 7.87 -0.36
N ILE A 223 -14.13 7.82 -1.59
CA ILE A 223 -13.70 9.06 -2.23
C ILE A 223 -14.96 9.66 -2.82
N SER A 224 -15.69 10.42 -2.01
CA SER A 224 -16.58 11.43 -2.59
C SER A 224 -15.70 12.32 -3.49
N PRO A 225 -16.12 12.62 -4.73
CA PRO A 225 -15.44 13.65 -5.49
C PRO A 225 -15.38 14.91 -4.61
N LEU A 226 -14.22 15.56 -4.58
CA LEU A 226 -14.12 16.91 -4.01
C LEU A 226 -15.18 17.74 -4.75
N ASN A 227 -16.24 18.10 -4.03
CA ASN A 227 -17.23 19.06 -4.52
C ASN A 227 -16.48 20.38 -4.69
N ASN A 228 -16.27 20.77 -5.94
CA ASN A 228 -16.11 22.18 -6.31
C ASN A 228 -17.47 22.66 -6.83
#